data_AF-A0A2U1NUR1-F1
#
_entry.id   AF-A0A2U1NUR1-F1
#
_cell.length_a   1.000
_cell.length_b   1.000
_cell.length_c   1.000
_cell.angle_alpha   90.00
_cell.angle_beta   90.00
_cell.angle_gamma   90.00
#
_symmetry.space_group_name_H-M   'P 1'
#
loop_
_entity.id
_entity.type
_entity.pdbx_description
1 polymer ?
#
loop_
_entity_poly.entity_id
_entity_poly.type
_entity_poly.pdbx_seq_one_letter_code
_entity_poly.pdbx_strand_id
1 'polypeptide(L)'
;MPSGNDGATVTFLKRELEASFVKIDSLESENHELKQEISRLKTQINTLKAHDLERKSTLWKKLQSSMDSSKDFNDPPQKTKLQVDVVLDHAPFKKSSSNNTEAKAMLPKPPPSPPQWLQRRVTAPPPPPPPLPSSPVGSKAVRRVPAVMEFYRSLMKRDTQKENKNGVVGVVSVTYSRDMIGEIENRSTYLTSIKSDVEKYGQLLNFLIREVQSAAFTEISDVEAFVKWLDGELSCLVDERAVLKHFPQWPERKADALREAAFSFRDLKNLESEVLAFKCVPKQPLVQSLRKMQALQDRQGGV
;
A
#
# COMPACT_ATOMS: atom_id res chain seq x y z
N MET A 1 -3.26 -67.93 0.48
CA MET A 1 -3.82 -67.28 1.68
C MET A 1 -2.77 -66.35 2.26
N PRO A 2 -2.81 -65.02 2.03
CA PRO A 2 -1.99 -64.08 2.77
C PRO A 2 -2.89 -63.22 3.67
N SER A 3 -2.94 -63.56 4.95
CA SER A 3 -3.67 -62.79 5.98
C SER A 3 -2.64 -62.44 7.06
N GLY A 4 -2.04 -61.25 6.99
CA GLY A 4 -1.02 -60.87 7.97
C GLY A 4 -0.54 -59.41 7.90
N ASN A 5 -0.68 -58.74 6.76
CA ASN A 5 -0.20 -57.37 6.60
C ASN A 5 -1.24 -56.31 7.03
N ASP A 6 -2.53 -56.59 6.85
CA ASP A 6 -3.60 -55.60 7.04
C ASP A 6 -3.75 -55.16 8.51
N GLY A 7 -3.48 -56.04 9.47
CA GLY A 7 -3.57 -55.71 10.90
C GLY A 7 -2.49 -54.72 11.38
N ALA A 8 -1.28 -54.80 10.82
CA ALA A 8 -0.19 -53.88 11.14
C ALA A 8 -0.46 -52.48 10.56
N THR A 9 -0.99 -52.42 9.33
CA THR A 9 -1.38 -51.15 8.71
C THR A 9 -2.54 -50.48 9.45
N VAL A 10 -3.56 -51.25 9.86
CA VAL A 10 -4.71 -50.72 10.61
C VAL A 10 -4.29 -50.19 11.98
N THR A 11 -3.40 -50.87 12.69
CA THR A 11 -2.91 -50.40 14.01
C THR A 11 -2.03 -49.15 13.90
N PHE A 12 -1.23 -49.04 12.84
CA PHE A 12 -0.47 -47.82 12.53
C PHE A 12 -1.40 -46.63 12.24
N LEU A 13 -2.37 -46.80 11.35
CA LEU A 13 -3.34 -45.75 11.01
C LEU A 13 -4.16 -45.31 12.22
N LYS A 14 -4.54 -46.24 13.10
CA LYS A 14 -5.24 -45.92 14.35
C LYS A 14 -4.40 -45.03 15.27
N ARG A 15 -3.11 -45.33 15.42
CA ARG A 15 -2.18 -44.52 16.22
C ARG A 15 -1.98 -43.12 15.63
N GLU A 16 -1.86 -43.03 14.30
CA GLU A 16 -1.71 -41.75 13.60
C GLU A 16 -2.97 -40.88 13.73
N LEU A 17 -4.15 -41.49 13.64
CA LEU A 17 -5.42 -40.81 13.86
C LEU A 17 -5.55 -40.27 15.30
N GLU A 18 -5.16 -41.07 16.28
CA GLU A 18 -5.19 -40.67 17.69
C GLU A 18 -4.18 -39.54 17.98
N ALA A 19 -2.98 -39.61 17.40
CA ALA A 19 -2.01 -38.51 17.46
C ALA A 19 -2.52 -37.23 16.78
N SER A 20 -3.26 -37.38 15.67
CA SER A 20 -3.90 -36.27 14.97
C SER A 20 -4.96 -35.58 15.83
N PHE A 21 -5.81 -36.35 16.54
CA PHE A 21 -6.80 -35.78 17.46
C PHE A 21 -6.15 -34.98 18.60
N VAL A 22 -5.12 -35.52 19.25
CA VAL A 22 -4.40 -34.80 20.31
C VAL A 22 -3.79 -33.49 19.78
N LYS A 23 -3.27 -33.51 18.55
CA LYS A 23 -2.74 -32.31 17.91
C LYS A 23 -3.84 -31.28 17.62
N ILE A 24 -5.00 -31.71 17.16
CA ILE A 24 -6.15 -30.84 16.90
C ILE A 24 -6.60 -30.19 18.21
N ASP A 25 -6.78 -30.95 19.29
CA ASP A 25 -7.19 -30.41 20.59
C ASP A 25 -6.19 -29.37 21.12
N SER A 26 -4.89 -29.63 20.96
CA SER A 26 -3.84 -28.67 21.34
C SER A 26 -3.93 -27.37 20.53
N LEU A 27 -4.14 -27.47 19.21
CA LEU A 27 -4.26 -26.30 18.33
C LEU A 27 -5.56 -25.52 18.56
N GLU A 28 -6.64 -26.20 18.95
CA GLU A 28 -7.90 -25.56 19.33
C GLU A 28 -7.75 -24.76 20.64
N SER A 29 -7.05 -25.32 21.62
CA SER A 29 -6.72 -24.63 22.87
C SER A 29 -5.87 -23.38 22.62
N GLU A 30 -4.81 -23.50 21.82
CA GLU A 30 -3.95 -22.36 21.47
C GLU A 30 -4.74 -21.29 20.69
N ASN A 31 -5.62 -21.69 19.76
CA ASN A 31 -6.50 -20.76 19.07
C ASN A 31 -7.43 -20.01 20.04
N HIS A 32 -7.93 -20.69 21.08
CA HIS A 32 -8.77 -20.06 22.07
C HIS A 32 -8.00 -19.02 22.88
N GLU A 33 -6.77 -19.34 23.29
CA GLU A 33 -5.86 -18.42 23.98
C GLU A 33 -5.52 -17.20 23.12
N LEU A 34 -5.15 -17.42 21.85
CA LEU A 34 -4.86 -16.32 20.91
C LEU A 34 -6.08 -15.41 20.69
N LYS A 35 -7.30 -15.97 20.63
CA LYS A 35 -8.54 -15.17 20.55
C LYS A 35 -8.76 -14.31 21.79
N GLN A 36 -8.47 -14.84 22.97
CA GLN A 36 -8.53 -14.09 24.22
C GLN A 36 -7.48 -12.97 24.24
N GLU A 37 -6.26 -13.26 23.80
CA GLU A 37 -5.17 -12.28 23.76
C GLU A 37 -5.45 -11.16 22.74
N ILE A 38 -5.99 -11.48 21.56
CA ILE A 38 -6.46 -10.48 20.59
C ILE A 38 -7.53 -9.59 21.21
N SER A 39 -8.47 -10.17 21.96
CA SER A 39 -9.54 -9.41 22.63
C SER A 39 -8.95 -8.45 23.68
N ARG A 40 -7.96 -8.90 24.45
CA ARG A 40 -7.21 -8.10 25.43
C ARG A 40 -6.40 -6.97 24.78
N LEU A 41 -5.68 -7.26 23.71
CA LEU A 41 -4.91 -6.25 22.98
C LEU A 41 -5.82 -5.22 22.32
N LYS A 42 -6.98 -5.64 21.81
CA LYS A 42 -7.98 -4.75 21.23
C LYS A 42 -8.53 -3.77 22.25
N THR A 43 -8.80 -4.21 23.49
CA THR A 43 -9.22 -3.29 24.56
C THR A 43 -8.10 -2.34 24.96
N GLN A 44 -6.86 -2.81 25.08
CA GLN A 44 -5.70 -1.94 25.34
C GLN A 44 -5.50 -0.86 24.26
N ILE A 45 -5.59 -1.23 22.98
CA ILE A 45 -5.49 -0.28 21.87
C ILE A 45 -6.61 0.76 21.95
N ASN A 46 -7.84 0.34 22.25
CA ASN A 46 -8.96 1.28 22.40
C ASN A 46 -8.73 2.26 23.54
N THR A 47 -8.26 1.80 24.70
CA THR A 47 -7.90 2.66 25.83
C THR A 47 -6.80 3.65 25.46
N LEU A 48 -5.75 3.18 24.78
CA LEU A 48 -4.64 4.03 24.37
C LEU A 48 -5.07 5.08 23.34
N LYS A 49 -5.95 4.71 22.39
CA LYS A 49 -6.56 5.64 21.44
C LYS A 49 -7.43 6.70 22.13
N ALA A 50 -8.22 6.30 23.12
CA ALA A 50 -9.04 7.25 23.88
C ALA A 50 -8.17 8.28 24.62
N HIS A 51 -7.08 7.82 25.23
CA HIS A 51 -6.12 8.69 25.91
C HIS A 51 -5.36 9.61 24.94
N ASP A 52 -5.01 9.13 23.75
CA ASP A 52 -4.40 9.97 22.70
C ASP A 52 -5.37 11.06 22.22
N LEU A 53 -6.65 10.71 22.04
CA LEU A 53 -7.71 11.67 21.68
C LEU A 53 -7.90 12.74 22.76
N GLU A 54 -7.87 12.34 24.04
CA GLU A 54 -7.95 13.27 25.18
C GLU A 54 -6.74 14.20 25.26
N ARG A 55 -5.52 13.67 25.07
CA ARG A 55 -4.30 14.48 25.00
C ARG A 55 -4.34 15.48 23.85
N LYS A 56 -4.78 15.04 22.66
CA LYS A 56 -4.98 15.94 21.52
C LYS A 56 -6.01 17.01 21.85
N SER A 57 -7.16 16.64 22.42
CA SER A 57 -8.22 17.59 22.80
C SER A 57 -7.74 18.62 23.84
N THR A 58 -6.96 18.21 24.84
CA THR A 58 -6.41 19.12 25.84
C THR A 58 -5.37 20.08 25.25
N LEU A 59 -4.51 19.60 24.34
CA LEU A 59 -3.59 20.46 23.59
C LEU A 59 -4.33 21.45 22.68
N TRP A 60 -5.35 21.00 21.95
CA TRP A 60 -6.20 21.86 21.13
C TRP A 60 -6.91 22.92 21.96
N LYS A 61 -7.49 22.55 23.11
CA LYS A 61 -8.08 23.52 24.05
C LYS A 61 -7.06 24.52 24.58
N LYS A 62 -5.83 24.07 24.89
CA LYS A 62 -4.77 24.95 25.39
C LYS A 62 -4.27 25.94 24.33
N LEU A 63 -4.19 25.51 23.07
CA LEU A 63 -3.89 26.39 21.93
C LEU A 63 -5.00 27.44 21.73
N GLN A 64 -6.26 27.03 21.81
CA GLN A 64 -7.39 27.96 21.68
C GLN A 64 -7.43 28.96 22.84
N SER A 65 -7.25 28.50 24.09
CA SER A 65 -7.19 29.40 25.25
C SER A 65 -5.98 30.33 25.23
N SER A 66 -4.87 29.90 24.60
CA SER A 66 -3.69 30.75 24.41
C SER A 66 -3.95 31.89 23.43
N MET A 67 -4.90 31.75 22.51
CA MET A 67 -5.30 32.82 21.59
C MET A 67 -6.36 33.76 22.22
N ASP A 68 -7.12 33.28 23.22
CA ASP A 68 -8.13 34.06 23.94
C ASP A 68 -7.59 34.85 25.15
N SER A 69 -6.39 34.56 25.66
CA SER A 69 -5.76 35.33 26.76
C SER A 69 -5.21 36.71 26.36
N SER A 70 -5.66 37.28 25.24
CA SER A 70 -5.30 38.63 24.81
C SER A 70 -6.53 39.42 24.37
N LYS A 71 -7.52 39.55 25.27
CA LYS A 71 -8.47 40.66 25.20
C LYS A 71 -9.21 40.84 26.52
N ASP A 72 -8.84 41.88 27.26
CA ASP A 72 -9.78 42.61 28.12
C ASP A 72 -9.77 44.07 27.67
N PHE A 73 -10.91 44.53 27.13
CA PHE A 73 -11.56 45.83 27.41
C PHE A 73 -12.86 45.93 26.57
N ASN A 74 -14.00 45.92 27.28
CA ASN A 74 -15.37 46.49 27.06
C ASN A 74 -16.07 46.33 25.69
N ASP A 75 -17.35 45.93 25.50
CA ASP A 75 -18.61 45.93 26.28
C ASP A 75 -19.64 44.93 25.61
N PRO A 76 -20.87 44.65 26.16
CA PRO A 76 -21.71 43.45 25.91
C PRO A 76 -22.93 43.72 24.97
N PRO A 77 -24.00 42.87 24.87
CA PRO A 77 -24.20 41.43 25.12
C PRO A 77 -24.81 40.68 23.89
N GLN A 78 -24.90 39.34 23.90
CA GLN A 78 -26.16 38.57 23.79
C GLN A 78 -25.94 37.07 23.53
N LYS A 79 -26.71 36.27 24.28
CA LYS A 79 -26.87 34.82 24.14
C LYS A 79 -27.45 34.47 22.77
N THR A 80 -26.96 33.39 22.13
CA THR A 80 -27.84 32.33 21.62
C THR A 80 -27.08 31.05 21.29
N LYS A 81 -27.71 29.95 21.72
CA LYS A 81 -27.36 28.53 21.67
C LYS A 81 -27.72 27.95 20.30
N LEU A 82 -26.82 27.19 19.67
CA LEU A 82 -27.12 26.22 18.59
C LEU A 82 -26.04 25.11 18.69
N GLN A 83 -26.23 23.99 19.40
CA GLN A 83 -26.87 22.74 18.95
C GLN A 83 -27.28 22.69 17.47
N VAL A 84 -26.88 21.60 16.80
CA VAL A 84 -27.50 20.88 15.64
C VAL A 84 -26.38 19.93 15.16
N ASP A 85 -26.37 18.64 15.47
CA ASP A 85 -27.28 17.54 15.10
C ASP A 85 -27.46 17.35 13.59
N VAL A 86 -27.42 16.09 13.18
CA VAL A 86 -27.37 15.59 11.81
C VAL A 86 -28.78 15.60 11.20
N VAL A 87 -28.86 15.62 9.86
CA VAL A 87 -29.91 15.05 8.97
C VAL A 87 -30.57 16.04 7.99
N LEU A 88 -30.23 15.84 6.71
CA LEU A 88 -31.08 15.68 5.50
C LEU A 88 -31.96 16.86 5.00
N ASP A 89 -31.43 17.54 3.97
CA ASP A 89 -31.96 17.53 2.58
C ASP A 89 -32.87 18.65 2.05
N HIS A 90 -32.73 18.86 0.73
CA HIS A 90 -33.51 19.60 -0.27
C HIS A 90 -33.28 21.11 -0.52
N ALA A 91 -33.07 21.38 -1.82
CA ALA A 91 -32.91 22.61 -2.64
C ALA A 91 -34.06 23.65 -2.48
N PRO A 92 -34.18 24.80 -3.24
CA PRO A 92 -33.52 25.20 -4.51
C PRO A 92 -33.24 26.71 -4.83
N PHE A 93 -32.36 26.92 -5.83
CA PHE A 93 -32.37 27.88 -6.98
C PHE A 93 -32.38 29.44 -6.86
N LYS A 94 -31.58 30.03 -7.80
CA LYS A 94 -31.68 31.33 -8.57
C LYS A 94 -31.09 32.61 -7.95
N LYS A 95 -30.53 33.60 -8.68
CA LYS A 95 -29.98 33.82 -10.06
C LYS A 95 -29.51 35.30 -10.10
N SER A 96 -28.36 35.62 -10.73
CA SER A 96 -28.02 36.87 -11.49
C SER A 96 -26.47 37.01 -11.55
N SER A 97 -25.75 36.88 -12.67
CA SER A 97 -25.64 37.71 -13.91
C SER A 97 -25.32 39.19 -13.58
N SER A 98 -24.27 39.87 -14.08
CA SER A 98 -23.65 39.82 -15.42
C SER A 98 -22.33 40.66 -15.53
N ASN A 99 -21.32 40.12 -16.25
CA ASN A 99 -20.47 40.71 -17.34
C ASN A 99 -19.47 41.87 -17.03
N ASN A 100 -18.26 42.05 -17.62
CA ASN A 100 -17.70 41.62 -18.93
C ASN A 100 -16.14 41.86 -19.04
N THR A 101 -15.46 41.01 -19.84
CA THR A 101 -14.30 41.21 -20.79
C THR A 101 -12.97 41.88 -20.33
N GLU A 102 -11.73 41.57 -20.73
CA GLU A 102 -11.12 40.99 -21.95
C GLU A 102 -9.60 40.63 -21.76
N ALA A 103 -9.08 39.72 -22.62
CA ALA A 103 -7.73 39.60 -23.22
C ALA A 103 -6.45 39.07 -22.48
N LYS A 104 -5.91 37.99 -23.11
CA LYS A 104 -4.52 37.73 -23.58
C LYS A 104 -3.53 36.83 -22.78
N ALA A 105 -2.89 35.98 -23.60
CA ALA A 105 -1.90 34.92 -23.37
C ALA A 105 -0.56 35.29 -22.70
N MET A 106 0.06 34.33 -21.96
CA MET A 106 1.44 33.79 -22.17
C MET A 106 1.86 32.84 -21.03
N LEU A 107 2.78 31.91 -21.35
CA LEU A 107 3.39 30.86 -20.51
C LEU A 107 3.95 31.33 -19.14
N PRO A 108 4.03 30.45 -18.12
CA PRO A 108 4.92 30.67 -16.98
C PRO A 108 6.30 29.99 -17.15
N LYS A 109 7.35 30.77 -16.84
CA LYS A 109 8.77 30.37 -16.74
C LYS A 109 9.06 29.64 -15.40
N PRO A 110 10.14 28.84 -15.31
CA PRO A 110 10.50 28.11 -14.09
C PRO A 110 11.06 29.03 -12.98
N PRO A 111 10.98 28.61 -11.70
CA PRO A 111 11.49 29.38 -10.56
C PRO A 111 13.03 29.35 -10.44
N PRO A 112 13.65 30.39 -9.83
CA PRO A 112 15.11 30.55 -9.74
C PRO A 112 15.76 29.71 -8.62
N SER A 113 17.00 29.28 -8.87
CA SER A 113 17.90 28.62 -7.91
C SER A 113 18.33 29.55 -6.76
N PRO A 114 18.64 29.02 -5.56
CA PRO A 114 19.08 29.82 -4.41
C PRO A 114 20.54 30.30 -4.52
N PRO A 115 20.89 31.47 -3.95
CA PRO A 115 22.22 32.05 -4.06
C PRO A 115 23.25 31.40 -3.14
N GLN A 116 24.43 31.10 -3.73
CA GLN A 116 25.66 30.78 -3.03
C GLN A 116 26.29 32.06 -2.47
N TRP A 117 26.62 32.05 -1.18
CA TRP A 117 27.57 33.01 -0.60
C TRP A 117 28.52 32.26 0.33
N LEU A 118 29.78 32.23 -0.11
CA LEU A 118 30.95 31.87 0.68
C LEU A 118 31.24 33.01 1.64
N GLN A 119 31.51 32.73 2.92
CA GLN A 119 32.77 33.18 3.53
C GLN A 119 33.07 32.41 4.83
N ARG A 120 34.37 32.15 4.95
CA ARG A 120 35.12 31.33 5.89
C ARG A 120 35.28 32.02 7.25
N ARG A 121 35.14 31.29 8.36
CA ARG A 121 35.92 31.54 9.57
C ARG A 121 36.46 30.26 10.17
N VAL A 122 37.76 30.29 10.40
CA VAL A 122 38.58 29.28 11.06
C VAL A 122 38.24 29.30 12.55
N THR A 123 37.92 28.14 13.12
CA THR A 123 37.86 27.92 14.57
C THR A 123 38.63 26.67 14.94
N ALA A 124 39.48 26.80 15.96
CA ALA A 124 40.43 25.85 16.52
C ALA A 124 39.84 24.48 16.92
N PRO A 125 40.67 23.43 17.12
CA PRO A 125 40.21 22.14 17.62
C PRO A 125 39.58 22.24 19.02
N PRO A 126 38.66 21.34 19.38
CA PRO A 126 38.01 21.35 20.69
C PRO A 126 39.01 21.06 21.82
N PRO A 127 38.82 21.63 23.02
CA PRO A 127 39.69 21.40 24.16
C PRO A 127 39.58 19.95 24.68
N PRO A 128 40.63 19.41 25.33
CA PRO A 128 40.59 18.09 25.95
C PRO A 128 39.64 18.05 27.15
N PRO A 129 39.05 16.88 27.47
CA PRO A 129 38.15 16.71 28.61
C PRO A 129 38.89 16.89 29.95
N PRO A 130 38.22 17.44 30.98
CA PRO A 130 38.81 17.65 32.31
C PRO A 130 39.06 16.32 33.05
N PRO A 131 40.08 16.25 33.93
CA PRO A 131 40.34 15.08 34.75
C PRO A 131 39.28 14.90 35.84
N LEU A 132 38.88 13.64 36.07
CA LEU A 132 37.94 13.23 37.12
C LEU A 132 38.56 13.41 38.52
N PRO A 133 37.81 13.94 39.50
CA PRO A 133 38.30 14.03 40.87
C PRO A 133 38.34 12.64 41.52
N SER A 134 39.50 12.30 42.08
CA SER A 134 39.67 11.23 43.05
C SER A 134 39.07 11.67 44.39
N SER A 135 38.18 10.86 44.95
CA SER A 135 37.67 11.06 46.32
C SER A 135 37.35 9.71 46.96
N PRO A 136 37.65 9.56 48.27
CA PRO A 136 37.85 8.26 48.90
C PRO A 136 36.54 7.59 49.33
N VAL A 137 36.66 6.27 49.46
CA VAL A 137 35.71 5.32 50.02
C VAL A 137 35.15 5.81 51.37
N GLY A 138 33.82 5.79 51.53
CA GLY A 138 33.23 5.99 52.86
C GLY A 138 31.69 6.04 52.92
N SER A 139 31.06 4.86 52.97
CA SER A 139 29.78 4.57 53.65
C SER A 139 28.47 5.24 53.16
N LYS A 140 27.85 4.60 52.17
CA LYS A 140 26.44 4.13 52.18
C LYS A 140 26.30 3.15 51.01
N ALA A 141 26.57 1.88 51.28
CA ALA A 141 26.55 0.82 50.28
C ALA A 141 25.11 0.53 49.84
N VAL A 142 24.62 1.23 48.82
CA VAL A 142 23.61 0.65 47.95
C VAL A 142 24.34 -0.46 47.23
N ARG A 143 24.06 -1.71 47.61
CA ARG A 143 24.55 -2.92 46.94
C ARG A 143 24.01 -2.89 45.51
N ARG A 144 24.68 -2.17 44.62
CA ARG A 144 24.42 -2.22 43.19
C ARG A 144 24.66 -3.65 42.78
N VAL A 145 23.58 -4.35 42.45
CA VAL A 145 23.60 -5.75 42.06
C VAL A 145 24.62 -5.88 40.94
N PRO A 146 25.74 -6.60 41.15
CA PRO A 146 26.79 -6.74 40.15
C PRO A 146 26.22 -7.18 38.81
N ALA A 147 25.23 -8.08 38.82
CA ALA A 147 24.53 -8.55 37.63
C ALA A 147 23.87 -7.45 36.79
N VAL A 148 23.35 -6.36 37.36
CA VAL A 148 22.74 -5.27 36.55
C VAL A 148 23.81 -4.40 35.90
N MET A 149 24.93 -4.19 36.60
CA MET A 149 26.06 -3.44 36.06
C MET A 149 26.82 -4.26 35.01
N GLU A 150 26.89 -5.58 35.22
CA GLU A 150 27.47 -6.55 34.31
C GLU A 150 26.55 -6.79 33.11
N PHE A 151 25.23 -6.74 33.30
CA PHE A 151 24.23 -6.72 32.23
C PHE A 151 24.33 -5.45 31.39
N TYR A 152 24.39 -4.27 32.02
CA TYR A 152 24.60 -3.00 31.32
C TYR A 152 25.95 -2.96 30.59
N ARG A 153 27.04 -3.41 31.23
CA ARG A 153 28.34 -3.55 30.58
C ARG A 153 28.34 -4.59 29.47
N SER A 154 27.58 -5.67 29.61
CA SER A 154 27.40 -6.71 28.59
C SER A 154 26.52 -6.25 27.42
N LEU A 155 25.62 -5.30 27.65
CA LEU A 155 24.84 -4.62 26.62
C LEU A 155 25.71 -3.62 25.87
N MET A 156 26.50 -2.81 26.60
CA MET A 156 27.33 -1.76 26.02
C MET A 156 28.66 -2.25 25.44
N LYS A 157 29.19 -3.41 25.85
CA LYS A 157 30.44 -4.01 25.29
C LYS A 157 30.21 -4.99 24.14
N ARG A 158 28.97 -5.44 23.91
CA ARG A 158 28.66 -6.32 22.77
C ARG A 158 28.87 -5.66 21.41
N ASP A 159 28.98 -4.34 21.37
CA ASP A 159 29.31 -3.58 20.16
C ASP A 159 30.82 -3.41 19.91
N THR A 160 31.72 -3.78 20.85
CA THR A 160 33.16 -3.49 20.70
C THR A 160 34.09 -4.70 20.73
N GLN A 161 33.58 -5.94 20.77
CA GLN A 161 34.41 -7.15 20.77
C GLN A 161 34.04 -8.10 19.63
N LYS A 162 34.47 -7.73 18.42
CA LYS A 162 34.64 -8.66 17.29
C LYS A 162 36.10 -8.67 16.90
N GLU A 163 36.86 -9.60 17.45
CA GLU A 163 38.13 -10.01 16.87
C GLU A 163 38.10 -11.52 16.65
N ASN A 164 38.35 -11.90 15.40
CA ASN A 164 38.55 -13.26 14.89
C ASN A 164 37.39 -14.26 14.99
N LYS A 165 36.49 -14.18 14.00
CA LYS A 165 36.27 -15.26 13.01
C LYS A 165 35.24 -14.80 11.96
N ASN A 166 35.57 -15.07 10.71
CA ASN A 166 34.88 -14.71 9.48
C ASN A 166 33.35 -14.75 9.58
N GLY A 167 32.67 -13.67 9.17
CA GLY A 167 31.21 -13.65 9.10
C GLY A 167 30.64 -12.33 8.59
N VAL A 168 30.30 -12.32 7.31
CA VAL A 168 29.46 -11.34 6.60
C VAL A 168 28.08 -11.27 7.30
N VAL A 169 27.95 -10.56 8.43
CA VAL A 169 26.68 -10.53 9.21
C VAL A 169 26.30 -9.14 9.70
N GLY A 170 27.20 -8.15 9.67
CA GLY A 170 26.88 -6.76 10.03
C GLY A 170 26.11 -6.01 8.94
N VAL A 171 26.40 -6.29 7.67
CA VAL A 171 25.69 -5.71 6.52
C VAL A 171 24.27 -6.28 6.45
N VAL A 172 24.13 -7.58 6.74
CA VAL A 172 22.90 -8.35 6.54
C VAL A 172 21.75 -7.91 7.47
N SER A 173 22.02 -7.56 8.73
CA SER A 173 20.97 -7.14 9.69
C SER A 173 20.43 -5.72 9.41
N VAL A 174 21.32 -4.79 9.04
CA VAL A 174 20.92 -3.44 8.62
C VAL A 174 20.23 -3.48 7.26
N THR A 175 20.63 -4.37 6.35
CA THR A 175 19.91 -4.56 5.10
C THR A 175 18.51 -5.11 5.33
N TYR A 176 18.31 -6.13 6.17
CA TYR A 176 16.95 -6.64 6.44
C TYR A 176 16.03 -5.60 7.08
N SER A 177 16.55 -4.81 8.03
CA SER A 177 15.75 -3.72 8.62
C SER A 177 15.45 -2.64 7.58
N ARG A 178 16.44 -2.23 6.77
CA ARG A 178 16.25 -1.24 5.70
C ARG A 178 15.34 -1.74 4.58
N ASP A 179 15.36 -3.04 4.30
CA ASP A 179 14.48 -3.71 3.33
C ASP A 179 13.04 -3.70 3.85
N MET A 180 12.82 -4.09 5.11
CA MET A 180 11.50 -3.99 5.75
C MET A 180 10.97 -2.55 5.82
N ILE A 181 11.82 -1.56 6.17
CA ILE A 181 11.42 -0.15 6.16
C ILE A 181 11.09 0.30 4.74
N GLY A 182 11.93 -0.03 3.75
CA GLY A 182 11.70 0.32 2.35
C GLY A 182 10.44 -0.32 1.78
N GLU A 183 10.15 -1.58 2.13
CA GLU A 183 8.91 -2.27 1.77
C GLU A 183 7.69 -1.57 2.37
N ILE A 184 7.75 -1.19 3.66
CA ILE A 184 6.66 -0.47 4.33
C ILE A 184 6.45 0.91 3.69
N GLU A 185 7.53 1.66 3.44
CA GLU A 185 7.47 2.97 2.81
C GLU A 185 6.93 2.87 1.39
N ASN A 186 7.40 1.91 0.60
CA ASN A 186 6.91 1.65 -0.76
C ASN A 186 5.42 1.28 -0.75
N ARG A 187 5.01 0.35 0.11
CA ARG A 187 3.60 -0.02 0.27
C ARG A 187 2.75 1.16 0.73
N SER A 188 3.25 1.98 1.65
CA SER A 188 2.54 3.17 2.13
C SER A 188 2.39 4.23 1.03
N THR A 189 3.44 4.40 0.21
CA THR A 189 3.44 5.32 -0.93
C THR A 189 2.44 4.84 -1.98
N TYR A 190 2.50 3.57 -2.37
CA TYR A 190 1.56 2.95 -3.32
C TYR A 190 0.10 3.10 -2.87
N LEU A 191 -0.22 2.80 -1.60
CA LEU A 191 -1.57 2.98 -1.07
C LEU A 191 -2.02 4.45 -1.05
N THR A 192 -1.09 5.38 -0.82
CA THR A 192 -1.39 6.82 -0.86
C THR A 192 -1.63 7.29 -2.29
N SER A 193 -0.85 6.81 -3.25
CA SER A 193 -1.05 7.08 -4.68
C SER A 193 -2.41 6.58 -5.17
N ILE A 194 -2.81 5.36 -4.78
CA ILE A 194 -4.16 4.84 -5.10
C ILE A 194 -5.25 5.77 -4.56
N LYS A 195 -5.16 6.18 -3.29
CA LYS A 195 -6.15 7.10 -2.70
C LYS A 195 -6.19 8.44 -3.44
N SER A 196 -5.02 8.99 -3.76
CA SER A 196 -4.90 10.21 -4.54
C SER A 196 -5.56 10.08 -5.91
N ASP A 197 -5.36 8.95 -6.60
CA ASP A 197 -5.98 8.71 -7.91
C ASP A 197 -7.50 8.55 -7.83
N VAL A 198 -8.00 7.86 -6.79
CA VAL A 198 -9.45 7.74 -6.55
C VAL A 198 -10.09 9.12 -6.38
N GLU A 199 -9.44 10.02 -5.63
CA GLU A 199 -9.93 11.39 -5.42
C GLU A 199 -9.81 12.24 -6.69
N LYS A 200 -8.64 12.20 -7.36
CA LYS A 200 -8.33 13.04 -8.53
C LYS A 200 -9.13 12.66 -9.77
N TYR A 201 -9.23 11.35 -10.05
CA TYR A 201 -9.85 10.83 -11.26
C TYR A 201 -11.30 10.38 -11.04
N GLY A 202 -11.89 10.61 -9.86
CA GLY A 202 -13.24 10.16 -9.56
C GLY A 202 -14.32 10.64 -10.55
N GLN A 203 -14.21 11.88 -11.06
CA GLN A 203 -15.16 12.37 -12.08
C GLN A 203 -14.98 11.68 -13.44
N LEU A 204 -13.73 11.48 -13.86
CA LEU A 204 -13.38 10.75 -15.07
C LEU A 204 -13.90 9.31 -14.97
N LEU A 205 -13.63 8.62 -13.86
CA LEU A 205 -14.06 7.25 -13.64
C LEU A 205 -15.59 7.13 -13.63
N ASN A 206 -16.31 8.06 -13.01
CA ASN A 206 -17.78 8.10 -13.08
C ASN A 206 -18.32 8.38 -14.49
N PHE A 207 -17.55 9.07 -15.34
CA PHE A 207 -17.86 9.20 -16.76
C PHE A 207 -17.61 7.88 -17.51
N LEU A 208 -16.43 7.26 -17.33
CA LEU A 208 -16.09 5.97 -17.94
C LEU A 208 -17.08 4.86 -17.56
N ILE A 209 -17.52 4.81 -16.29
CA ILE A 209 -18.54 3.86 -15.82
C ILE A 209 -19.81 3.96 -16.68
N ARG A 210 -20.30 5.19 -16.90
CA ARG A 210 -21.50 5.43 -17.71
C ARG A 210 -21.26 5.02 -19.16
N GLU A 211 -20.11 5.38 -19.71
CA GLU A 211 -19.74 5.08 -21.09
C GLU A 211 -19.67 3.56 -21.34
N VAL A 212 -19.02 2.82 -20.44
CA VAL A 212 -18.96 1.35 -20.52
C VAL A 212 -20.34 0.73 -20.32
N GLN A 213 -21.17 1.27 -19.41
CA GLN A 213 -22.55 0.78 -19.24
C GLN A 213 -23.42 1.02 -20.48
N SER A 214 -23.29 2.17 -21.15
CA SER A 214 -24.02 2.49 -22.38
C SER A 214 -23.44 1.85 -23.64
N ALA A 215 -22.20 1.38 -23.59
CA ALA A 215 -21.52 0.76 -24.73
C ALA A 215 -22.35 -0.39 -25.34
N ALA A 216 -22.83 -0.19 -26.55
CA ALA A 216 -23.54 -1.19 -27.33
C ALA A 216 -23.10 -1.01 -28.79
N PHE A 217 -22.31 -1.96 -29.28
CA PHE A 217 -21.70 -1.89 -30.60
C PHE A 217 -22.27 -2.99 -31.49
N THR A 218 -22.51 -2.67 -32.75
CA THR A 218 -22.91 -3.65 -33.77
C THR A 218 -21.68 -4.28 -34.42
N GLU A 219 -20.63 -3.49 -34.63
CA GLU A 219 -19.39 -3.93 -35.28
C GLU A 219 -18.29 -4.18 -34.25
N ILE A 220 -17.60 -5.31 -34.39
CA ILE A 220 -16.48 -5.68 -33.50
C ILE A 220 -15.25 -4.76 -33.67
N SER A 221 -15.12 -4.09 -34.81
CA SER A 221 -14.09 -3.06 -35.01
C SER A 221 -14.30 -1.84 -34.11
N ASP A 222 -15.56 -1.48 -33.83
CA ASP A 222 -15.88 -0.38 -32.93
C ASP A 222 -15.60 -0.77 -31.48
N VAL A 223 -15.83 -2.03 -31.12
CA VAL A 223 -15.43 -2.59 -29.81
C VAL A 223 -13.92 -2.47 -29.61
N GLU A 224 -13.12 -2.83 -30.62
CA GLU A 224 -11.66 -2.71 -30.55
C GLU A 224 -11.22 -1.24 -30.37
N ALA A 225 -11.83 -0.30 -31.12
CA ALA A 225 -11.54 1.12 -30.99
C ALA A 225 -11.93 1.67 -29.61
N PHE A 226 -13.10 1.27 -29.11
CA PHE A 226 -13.58 1.64 -27.78
C PHE A 226 -12.67 1.13 -26.67
N VAL A 227 -12.29 -0.14 -26.70
CA VAL A 227 -11.39 -0.74 -25.69
C VAL A 227 -10.04 -0.03 -25.71
N LYS A 228 -9.50 0.27 -26.90
CA LYS A 228 -8.24 1.03 -27.03
C LYS A 228 -8.33 2.42 -26.39
N TRP A 229 -9.45 3.12 -26.58
CA TRP A 229 -9.69 4.40 -25.91
C TRP A 229 -9.82 4.23 -24.39
N LEU A 230 -10.64 3.25 -23.94
CA LEU A 230 -10.88 2.99 -22.52
C LEU A 230 -9.58 2.69 -21.77
N ASP A 231 -8.75 1.81 -22.32
CA ASP A 231 -7.45 1.47 -21.72
C ASP A 231 -6.49 2.67 -21.77
N GLY A 232 -6.61 3.54 -22.78
CA GLY A 232 -5.90 4.82 -22.83
C GLY A 232 -6.30 5.77 -21.70
N GLU A 233 -7.59 5.92 -21.41
CA GLU A 233 -8.08 6.73 -20.30
C GLU A 233 -7.68 6.13 -18.93
N LEU A 234 -7.72 4.80 -18.79
CA LEU A 234 -7.35 4.10 -17.55
C LEU A 234 -5.84 4.06 -17.32
N SER A 235 -5.02 4.25 -18.36
CA SER A 235 -3.55 4.28 -18.25
C SER A 235 -3.00 5.42 -17.38
N CYS A 236 -3.82 6.43 -17.07
CA CYS A 236 -3.42 7.52 -16.18
C CYS A 236 -3.38 7.11 -14.70
N LEU A 237 -3.96 5.96 -14.34
CA LEU A 237 -4.03 5.44 -12.98
C LEU A 237 -2.76 4.68 -12.63
N VAL A 238 -2.29 4.80 -11.39
CA VAL A 238 -1.12 4.05 -10.88
C VAL A 238 -1.40 2.55 -10.86
N ASP A 239 -2.62 2.16 -10.48
CA ASP A 239 -3.08 0.78 -10.54
C ASP A 239 -4.58 0.77 -10.84
N GLU A 240 -4.93 0.40 -12.07
CA GLU A 240 -6.32 0.35 -12.55
C GLU A 240 -7.18 -0.51 -11.62
N ARG A 241 -6.77 -1.74 -11.33
CA ARG A 241 -7.59 -2.70 -10.56
C ARG A 241 -7.80 -2.23 -9.12
N ALA A 242 -6.75 -1.71 -8.48
CA ALA A 242 -6.84 -1.22 -7.11
C ALA A 242 -7.68 0.05 -7.00
N VAL A 243 -7.56 0.97 -7.96
CA VAL A 243 -8.36 2.20 -8.01
C VAL A 243 -9.82 1.88 -8.29
N LEU A 244 -10.11 1.09 -9.34
CA LEU A 244 -11.47 0.74 -9.75
C LEU A 244 -12.26 -0.02 -8.67
N LYS A 245 -11.58 -0.76 -7.77
CA LYS A 245 -12.22 -1.41 -6.61
C LYS A 245 -12.96 -0.44 -5.68
N HIS A 246 -12.58 0.84 -5.67
CA HIS A 246 -13.26 1.87 -4.86
C HIS A 246 -14.56 2.37 -5.52
N PHE A 247 -14.86 1.95 -6.75
CA PHE A 247 -16.03 2.33 -7.52
C PHE A 247 -16.95 1.11 -7.71
N PRO A 248 -17.93 0.88 -6.81
CA PRO A 248 -18.76 -0.33 -6.84
C PRO A 248 -19.67 -0.45 -8.07
N GLN A 249 -19.86 0.65 -8.81
CA GLN A 249 -20.65 0.69 -10.05
C GLN A 249 -19.82 0.36 -11.29
N TRP A 250 -18.51 0.10 -11.13
CA TRP A 250 -17.67 -0.31 -12.25
C TRP A 250 -18.20 -1.59 -12.89
N PRO A 251 -18.57 -1.58 -14.19
CA PRO A 251 -19.14 -2.73 -14.87
C PRO A 251 -18.05 -3.73 -15.28
N GLU A 252 -17.34 -4.31 -14.30
CA GLU A 252 -16.14 -5.15 -14.49
C GLU A 252 -16.37 -6.26 -15.52
N ARG A 253 -17.43 -7.04 -15.37
CA ARG A 253 -17.76 -8.14 -16.29
C ARG A 253 -17.93 -7.68 -17.74
N LYS A 254 -18.51 -6.49 -17.94
CA LYS A 254 -18.75 -5.95 -19.28
C LYS A 254 -17.45 -5.40 -19.87
N ALA A 255 -16.66 -4.68 -19.08
CA ALA A 255 -15.34 -4.19 -19.50
C ALA A 255 -14.42 -5.36 -19.89
N ASP A 256 -14.38 -6.41 -19.07
CA ASP A 256 -13.57 -7.61 -19.34
C ASP A 256 -14.05 -8.35 -20.59
N ALA A 257 -15.37 -8.54 -20.77
CA ALA A 257 -15.91 -9.15 -21.98
C ALA A 257 -15.59 -8.34 -23.25
N LEU A 258 -15.63 -7.00 -23.18
CA LEU A 258 -15.25 -6.13 -24.30
C LEU A 258 -13.76 -6.28 -24.62
N ARG A 259 -12.89 -6.32 -23.60
CA ARG A 259 -11.45 -6.53 -23.77
C ARG A 259 -11.13 -7.89 -24.36
N GLU A 260 -11.79 -8.95 -23.87
CA GLU A 260 -11.65 -10.30 -24.40
C GLU A 260 -12.08 -10.36 -25.87
N ALA A 261 -13.26 -9.82 -26.20
CA ALA A 261 -13.75 -9.76 -27.57
C ALA A 261 -12.81 -8.97 -28.50
N ALA A 262 -12.31 -7.81 -28.05
CA ALA A 262 -11.35 -7.01 -28.81
C ALA A 262 -10.02 -7.75 -29.03
N PHE A 263 -9.55 -8.47 -28.01
CA PHE A 263 -8.33 -9.29 -28.11
C PHE A 263 -8.52 -10.43 -29.11
N SER A 264 -9.59 -11.23 -28.96
CA SER A 264 -9.91 -12.33 -29.88
C SER A 264 -10.06 -11.85 -31.32
N PHE A 265 -10.71 -10.70 -31.53
CA PHE A 265 -10.85 -10.13 -32.87
C PHE A 265 -9.50 -9.73 -33.48
N ARG A 266 -8.62 -9.08 -32.71
CA ARG A 266 -7.28 -8.73 -33.17
C ARG A 266 -6.46 -9.98 -33.50
N ASP A 267 -6.58 -11.02 -32.69
CA ASP A 267 -5.90 -12.30 -32.94
C ASP A 267 -6.39 -12.95 -34.24
N LEU A 268 -7.71 -12.95 -34.49
CA LEU A 268 -8.30 -13.41 -35.75
C LEU A 268 -7.83 -12.59 -36.95
N LYS A 269 -7.76 -11.25 -36.85
CA LYS A 269 -7.22 -10.39 -37.92
C LYS A 269 -5.75 -10.67 -38.21
N ASN A 270 -4.96 -10.90 -37.17
CA ASN A 270 -3.55 -11.26 -37.33
C ASN A 270 -3.44 -12.60 -38.05
N LEU A 271 -4.24 -13.59 -37.66
CA LEU A 271 -4.28 -14.90 -38.31
C LEU A 271 -4.72 -14.79 -39.78
N GLU A 272 -5.76 -14.01 -40.06
CA GLU A 272 -6.20 -13.72 -41.43
C GLU A 272 -5.05 -13.16 -42.27
N SER A 273 -4.29 -12.20 -41.72
CA SER A 273 -3.13 -11.62 -42.39
C SER A 273 -2.02 -12.65 -42.62
N GLU A 274 -1.77 -13.57 -41.68
CA GLU A 274 -0.80 -14.67 -41.83
C GLU A 274 -1.23 -15.65 -42.92
N VAL A 275 -2.54 -15.98 -42.99
CA VAL A 275 -3.12 -16.87 -44.00
C VAL A 275 -3.07 -16.21 -45.39
N LEU A 276 -3.40 -14.93 -45.52
CA LEU A 276 -3.31 -14.20 -46.80
C LEU A 276 -1.86 -14.00 -47.26
N ALA A 277 -0.93 -13.80 -46.32
CA ALA A 277 0.49 -13.71 -46.60
C ALA A 277 1.13 -15.08 -46.89
N PHE A 278 0.39 -16.18 -46.70
CA PHE A 278 0.89 -17.54 -46.95
C PHE A 278 1.17 -17.75 -48.44
N LYS A 279 2.44 -17.63 -48.81
CA LYS A 279 2.92 -18.02 -50.14
C LYS A 279 3.35 -19.49 -50.13
N CYS A 280 2.67 -20.31 -50.90
CA CYS A 280 3.15 -21.67 -51.21
C CYS A 280 4.32 -21.56 -52.19
N VAL A 281 5.54 -21.54 -51.67
CA VAL A 281 6.75 -21.47 -52.52
C VAL A 281 6.93 -22.84 -53.19
N PRO A 282 6.87 -22.95 -54.53
CA PRO A 282 6.93 -24.24 -55.22
C PRO A 282 8.28 -24.96 -55.07
N LYS A 283 9.31 -24.25 -54.57
CA LYS A 283 10.65 -24.80 -54.28
C LYS A 283 10.79 -25.29 -52.83
N GLN A 284 9.80 -25.08 -51.97
CA GLN A 284 9.85 -25.49 -50.57
C GLN A 284 9.29 -26.92 -50.43
N PRO A 285 9.93 -27.82 -49.65
CA PRO A 285 9.43 -29.18 -49.48
C PRO A 285 7.98 -29.18 -48.97
N LEU A 286 7.12 -29.96 -49.63
CA LEU A 286 5.68 -30.06 -49.30
C LEU A 286 5.43 -30.29 -47.81
N VAL A 287 6.28 -31.09 -47.16
CA VAL A 287 6.22 -31.38 -45.72
C VAL A 287 6.38 -30.11 -44.86
N GLN A 288 7.23 -29.16 -45.28
CA GLN A 288 7.40 -27.89 -44.55
C GLN A 288 6.18 -26.98 -44.72
N SER A 289 5.59 -26.95 -45.91
CA SER A 289 4.34 -26.22 -46.17
C SER A 289 3.17 -26.81 -45.38
N LEU A 290 3.06 -28.15 -45.34
CA LEU A 290 2.06 -28.87 -44.54
C LEU A 290 2.22 -28.61 -43.03
N ARG A 291 3.44 -28.62 -42.50
CA ARG A 291 3.69 -28.27 -41.09
C ARG A 291 3.29 -26.83 -40.76
N LYS A 292 3.52 -25.88 -41.66
CA LYS A 292 3.08 -24.49 -41.46
C LYS A 292 1.56 -24.37 -41.47
N MET A 293 0.87 -25.05 -42.39
CA MET A 293 -0.59 -25.07 -42.43
C MET A 293 -1.18 -25.72 -41.17
N GLN A 294 -0.59 -26.84 -40.71
CA GLN A 294 -0.99 -27.50 -39.46
C GLN A 294 -0.82 -26.56 -38.26
N ALA A 295 0.31 -25.84 -38.15
CA ALA A 295 0.54 -24.90 -37.06
C ALA A 295 -0.48 -23.74 -37.04
N LEU A 296 -0.93 -23.26 -38.21
CA LEU A 296 -1.99 -22.26 -38.30
C LEU A 296 -3.35 -22.83 -37.86
N GLN A 297 -3.63 -24.10 -38.19
CA GLN A 297 -4.86 -24.78 -37.79
C GLN A 297 -4.90 -25.08 -36.28
N ASP A 298 -3.79 -25.54 -35.70
CA ASP A 298 -3.69 -25.86 -34.28
C ASP A 298 -3.91 -24.60 -33.41
N ARG A 299 -3.52 -23.42 -33.89
CA ARG A 299 -3.81 -22.13 -33.24
C ARG A 299 -5.31 -21.81 -33.17
N GLN A 300 -6.14 -22.33 -34.07
CA GLN A 300 -7.60 -22.14 -34.03
C GLN A 300 -8.31 -23.12 -33.09
N GLY A 301 -7.73 -24.32 -32.88
CA GLY A 301 -8.35 -25.40 -32.10
C GLY A 301 -8.10 -25.35 -30.60
N GLY A 302 -7.37 -24.35 -30.10
CA GLY A 302 -6.93 -24.23 -28.70
C GLY A 302 -7.77 -23.31 -27.81
N VAL A 303 -9.01 -23.00 -28.20
CA VAL A 303 -9.99 -22.23 -27.40
C VAL A 303 -10.82 -23.15 -26.53
#